data_AF-A0A971AKU7-F1
#
_entry.id   AF-A0A971AKU7-F1
#
_cell.length_a   1.000
_cell.length_b   1.000
_cell.length_c   1.000
_cell.angle_alpha   90.00
_cell.angle_beta   90.00
_cell.angle_gamma   90.00
#
_symmetry.space_group_name_H-M   'P 1'
#
loop_
_entity.id
_entity.type
_entity.pdbx_description
1 polymer ?
#
loop_
_entity_poly.entity_id
_entity_poly.type
_entity_poly.pdbx_seq_one_letter_code
_entity_poly.pdbx_strand_id
1 'polypeptide(L)' 'MMKQQKCLLCGQEYPTGLHVMGCLICFPCEKQLLRSNVKTLPTRDQRLKLMKIYPTTAVRQ' A
#
# COMPACT_ATOMS: atom_id res chain seq x y z
N MET A 1 7.93 14.20 27.57
CA MET A 1 6.71 13.38 27.35
C MET A 1 6.75 12.85 25.92
N MET A 2 6.79 11.54 25.72
CA MET A 2 6.67 10.96 24.37
C MET A 2 5.21 11.11 23.93
N LYS A 3 4.96 11.92 22.90
CA LYS A 3 3.62 12.07 22.31
C LYS A 3 3.27 10.74 21.65
N GLN A 4 2.34 10.00 22.26
CA GLN A 4 1.79 8.80 21.65
C GLN A 4 1.12 9.21 20.33
N GLN A 5 1.54 8.59 19.23
CA GLN A 5 0.97 8.87 17.91
C GLN A 5 -0.01 7.75 17.56
N LYS A 6 -1.10 8.11 16.89
CA LYS A 6 -2.12 7.15 16.46
C LYS A 6 -1.68 6.49 15.16
N CYS A 7 -1.86 5.17 15.09
CA CYS A 7 -1.67 4.42 13.86
C CYS A 7 -2.70 4.88 12.82
N LEU A 8 -2.24 5.16 11.59
CA LEU A 8 -3.08 5.58 10.46
C LEU A 8 -4.13 4.51 10.09
N LEU A 9 -3.81 3.23 10.25
CA LEU A 9 -4.64 2.13 9.76
C LEU A 9 -5.68 1.63 10.78
N CYS A 10 -5.30 1.53 12.05
CA CYS A 10 -6.20 1.02 13.11
C CYS A 10 -6.65 2.09 14.11
N GLY A 11 -6.11 3.31 14.04
CA GLY A 11 -6.47 4.43 14.91
C GLY A 11 -6.01 4.33 16.36
N GLN A 12 -5.40 3.21 16.76
CA GLN A 12 -4.92 2.98 18.13
C GLN A 12 -3.61 3.74 18.38
N GLU A 13 -3.39 4.16 19.62
CA GLU A 13 -2.17 4.84 20.06
C GLU A 13 -1.04 3.83 20.28
N TYR A 14 0.13 4.14 19.72
CA TYR A 14 1.33 3.33 19.93
C TYR A 14 2.53 4.22 20.27
N PRO A 15 3.44 3.72 21.12
CA PRO A 15 4.66 4.44 21.46
C PRO A 15 5.69 4.41 20.32
N THR A 16 5.66 3.37 19.47
CA THR A 16 6.62 3.15 18.39
C THR A 16 5.94 2.47 17.19
N GLY A 17 6.54 2.63 16.01
CA GLY A 17 6.06 2.03 14.76
C GLY A 17 6.82 2.57 13.56
N LEU A 18 6.35 2.20 12.36
CA LEU A 18 6.88 2.68 11.10
C LEU A 18 6.33 4.09 10.81
N HIS A 19 7.20 5.06 10.55
CA HIS A 19 6.79 6.41 10.17
C HIS A 19 6.88 6.60 8.66
N VAL A 20 5.77 6.92 8.01
CA VAL A 20 5.70 7.18 6.57
C VAL A 20 4.97 8.50 6.37
N MET A 21 5.62 9.47 5.70
CA MET A 21 5.05 10.80 5.42
C MET A 21 4.50 11.52 6.66
N GLY A 22 5.12 11.31 7.83
CA GLY A 22 4.67 11.92 9.10
C GLY A 22 3.52 11.20 9.80
N CYS A 23 2.99 10.12 9.22
CA CYS A 23 1.99 9.25 9.85
C CYS A 23 2.67 8.05 10.52
N LEU A 24 2.12 7.58 11.64
CA LEU A 24 2.56 6.34 12.29
C LEU A 24 1.77 5.15 11.73
N ILE A 25 2.45 4.04 11.45
CA ILE A 25 1.86 2.73 11.18
C ILE A 25 2.38 1.77 12.25
N CYS A 26 1.49 1.13 13.00
CA CYS A 26 1.90 0.15 14.00
C CYS A 26 2.41 -1.13 13.34
N PHE A 27 3.37 -1.82 13.98
CA PHE A 27 3.98 -3.04 13.45
C PHE A 27 2.97 -4.16 13.07
N PRO A 28 1.84 -4.36 13.78
CA PRO A 28 0.81 -5.29 13.32
C PRO A 28 0.21 -4.93 11.96
N CYS A 29 -0.12 -3.65 11.74
CA CYS A 29 -0.68 -3.17 10.48
C CYS A 29 0.36 -3.18 9.35
N GLU A 30 1.60 -2.85 9.64
CA GLU A 30 2.71 -3.01 8.69
C GLU A 30 2.87 -4.47 8.26
N LYS A 31 2.88 -5.41 9.20
CA LYS A 31 2.94 -6.84 8.88
C LYS A 31 1.74 -7.29 8.03
N GLN A 32 0.55 -6.73 8.24
CA GLN A 32 -0.60 -7.00 7.37
C GLN A 32 -0.42 -6.42 5.98
N LEU A 33 0.14 -5.21 5.83
CA LEU A 33 0.48 -4.63 4.53
C LEU A 33 1.51 -5.48 3.77
N LEU A 34 2.52 -6.01 4.46
CA LEU A 34 3.52 -6.90 3.86
C LEU A 34 2.94 -8.30 3.55
N ARG A 35 1.94 -8.74 4.32
CA ARG A 35 1.21 -10.00 4.11
C ARG A 35 0.07 -9.88 3.10
N SER A 36 -0.33 -8.67 2.72
CA SER A 36 -1.09 -8.44 1.51
C SER A 36 -0.20 -8.94 0.40
N ASN A 37 -0.37 -10.22 0.13
CA ASN A 37 0.31 -10.91 -0.94
C ASN A 37 0.20 -9.97 -2.13
N VAL A 38 1.31 -9.75 -2.82
CA VAL A 38 1.27 -9.37 -4.23
C VAL A 38 0.61 -10.56 -4.96
N LYS A 39 -0.68 -10.80 -4.69
CA LYS A 39 -1.40 -12.03 -5.06
C LYS A 39 -1.98 -11.93 -6.45
N THR A 40 -1.90 -10.77 -7.07
CA THR A 40 -2.33 -10.62 -8.46
C THR A 40 -1.51 -9.53 -9.09
N LEU A 41 -0.24 -9.82 -9.39
CA LEU A 41 0.24 -9.31 -10.67
C LEU A 41 -0.72 -9.90 -11.70
N PRO A 42 -1.45 -9.08 -12.47
CA PRO A 42 -2.43 -9.59 -13.40
C PRO A 42 -1.75 -10.58 -14.33
N THR A 43 -2.38 -11.74 -14.54
CA THR A 43 -1.87 -12.72 -15.50
C THR A 43 -1.74 -12.08 -16.88
N ARG A 44 -0.97 -12.69 -17.80
CA ARG A 44 -0.82 -12.16 -19.17
C ARG A 44 -2.18 -11.85 -19.81
N ASP A 45 -3.16 -12.73 -19.64
CA ASP A 45 -4.53 -12.53 -20.12
C ASP A 45 -5.24 -11.33 -19.48
N GLN A 46 -5.16 -11.19 -18.16
CA GLN A 46 -5.73 -10.04 -17.45
C GLN A 46 -5.06 -8.73 -17.89
N ARG A 47 -3.73 -8.74 -18.11
CA ARG A 47 -2.97 -7.60 -18.64
C ARG A 47 -3.41 -7.23 -20.06
N LEU A 48 -3.58 -8.21 -20.94
CA LEU A 48 -4.05 -7.98 -22.32
C LEU A 48 -5.48 -7.43 -22.33
N LYS A 49 -6.37 -7.94 -21.47
CA LYS A 49 -7.74 -7.43 -21.35
C LYS A 49 -7.75 -5.98 -20.85
N LEU A 50 -6.93 -5.66 -19.85
CA LEU A 50 -6.78 -4.30 -19.35
C LEU A 50 -6.21 -3.35 -20.41
N MET A 51 -5.22 -3.77 -21.21
CA MET A 51 -4.67 -2.95 -22.31
C MET A 51 -5.68 -2.69 -23.43
N LYS A 52 -6.68 -3.55 -23.62
CA LYS A 52 -7.79 -3.30 -24.56
C LYS A 52 -8.78 -2.27 -24.03
N ILE A 53 -9.04 -2.28 -22.71
CA ILE A 53 -10.00 -1.38 -22.05
C ILE A 53 -9.37 0.01 -21.81
N TYR A 54 -8.09 0.02 -21.45
CA TYR A 54 -7.27 1.20 -21.24
C TYR A 54 -6.14 1.19 -22.27
N PRO A 55 -6.41 1.51 -23.56
CA PRO A 55 -5.35 1.66 -24.53
C PRO A 55 -4.45 2.79 -24.06
N THR A 56 -3.28 2.45 -23.53
CA THR A 56 -2.25 3.43 -23.21
C THR A 56 -1.98 4.20 -24.49
N THR A 57 -2.30 5.49 -24.51
CA THR A 57 -1.82 6.41 -25.53
C THR A 57 -0.31 6.48 -25.38
N ALA A 58 0.40 5.57 -26.04
CA ALA A 58 1.84 5.61 -26.16
C ALA A 58 2.18 6.90 -26.92
N VAL A 59 2.51 7.96 -26.19
CA VAL A 59 3.22 9.11 -26.74
C VAL A 59 4.58 8.58 -27.18
N ARG A 60 4.70 8.30 -28.49
CA ARG A 60 5.97 8.00 -29.14
C ARG A 60 6.82 9.27 -29.05
N GLN A 61 7.97 9.19 -28.38
CA GLN A 61 9.11 10.07 -28.64
C GLN A 61 9.99 9.40 -29.69
#